data_AF-A0A1E5KTJ0-F1
#
_entry.id   AF-A0A1E5KTJ0-F1
#
_cell.length_a   1.000
_cell.length_b   1.000
_cell.length_c   1.000
_cell.angle_alpha   90.00
_cell.angle_beta   90.00
_cell.angle_gamma   90.00
#
_symmetry.space_group_name_H-M   'P 1'
#
loop_
_entity.id
_entity.type
_entity.pdbx_description
1 polymer ?
#
loop_
_entity_poly.entity_id
_entity_poly.type
_entity_poly.pdbx_seq_one_letter_code
_entity_poly.pdbx_strand_id
1 'polypeptide(L)'
;MRKTYDREFKLKISQDILEKKITTKRIAEEYNISRPTISRWVSEYRRYEKNAFAGQGKRLPDKADFYIFEQENKRLTEENDILKKFYTFVKQKSSSF
;
A
#
# COMPACT_ATOMS: atom_id res chain seq x y z
N MET A 1 26.03 9.70 -6.89
CA MET A 1 25.27 8.62 -6.21
C MET A 1 24.10 9.24 -5.44
N ARG A 2 22.88 8.70 -5.54
CA ARG A 2 21.76 9.14 -4.69
C ARG A 2 21.99 8.62 -3.27
N LYS A 3 21.91 9.48 -2.25
CA LYS A 3 21.93 9.03 -0.85
C LYS A 3 20.72 8.14 -0.58
N THR A 4 20.95 6.95 -0.06
CA THR A 4 19.90 6.02 0.38
C THR A 4 19.88 5.98 1.89
N TYR A 5 18.67 6.01 2.46
CA TYR A 5 18.45 5.84 3.88
C TYR A 5 17.68 4.54 4.08
N ASP A 6 18.02 3.80 5.13
CA ASP A 6 17.31 2.59 5.49
C ASP A 6 15.88 2.89 5.95
N ARG A 7 15.12 1.83 6.17
CA ARG A 7 13.71 1.93 6.55
C ARG A 7 13.54 2.45 7.98
N GLU A 8 14.35 1.97 8.91
CA GLU A 8 14.24 2.29 10.33
C GLU A 8 14.50 3.77 10.58
N PHE A 9 15.51 4.33 9.92
CA PHE A 9 15.82 5.75 9.94
C PHE A 9 14.64 6.59 9.46
N LYS A 10 14.05 6.25 8.31
CA LYS A 10 12.89 6.99 7.77
C LYS A 10 11.69 6.93 8.70
N LEU A 11 11.43 5.78 9.32
CA LEU A 11 10.35 5.61 10.30
C LEU A 11 10.58 6.51 11.52
N LYS A 12 11.78 6.43 12.13
CA LYS A 12 12.14 7.20 13.31
C LYS A 12 12.01 8.70 13.08
N ILE A 13 12.62 9.22 12.01
CA ILE A 13 12.53 10.65 11.66
C ILE A 13 11.08 11.09 11.44
N SER A 14 10.30 10.28 10.73
CA SER A 14 8.90 10.63 10.46
C SER A 14 8.06 10.67 11.74
N GLN A 15 8.27 9.71 12.64
CA GLN A 15 7.63 9.66 13.95
C GLN A 15 8.04 10.85 14.82
N ASP A 16 9.33 11.12 14.96
CA ASP A 16 9.84 12.21 15.78
C ASP A 16 9.36 13.59 15.29
N ILE A 17 9.21 13.78 13.97
CA ILE A 17 8.63 15.00 13.40
C ILE A 17 7.14 15.11 13.72
N LEU A 18 6.38 14.01 13.63
CA LEU A 18 4.95 14.00 13.98
C LEU A 18 4.70 14.29 15.46
N GLU A 19 5.56 13.74 16.32
CA GLU A 19 5.54 13.97 17.77
C GLU A 19 6.16 15.32 18.16
N LYS A 20 6.57 16.14 17.18
CA LYS A 20 7.20 17.45 17.36
C LYS A 20 8.49 17.43 18.21
N LYS A 21 9.14 16.26 18.32
CA LYS A 21 10.44 16.09 19.00
C LYS A 21 11.58 16.72 18.21
N ILE A 22 11.48 16.71 16.88
CA ILE A 22 12.45 17.29 15.96
C ILE A 22 11.73 18.07 14.86
N THR A 23 12.43 19.02 14.22
CA THR A 23 11.88 19.79 13.10
C THR A 23 12.43 19.31 11.77
N THR A 24 11.64 19.44 10.71
CA THR A 24 12.07 19.20 9.32
C THR A 24 13.33 20.00 8.96
N LYS A 25 13.45 21.23 9.47
CA LYS A 25 14.63 22.08 9.25
C LYS A 25 15.89 21.45 9.84
N ARG A 26 15.83 21.02 11.10
CA ARG A 26 16.96 20.38 11.79
C ARG A 26 17.44 19.14 11.04
N ILE A 27 16.53 18.26 10.64
CA ILE A 27 16.89 17.03 9.91
C ILE A 27 17.44 17.33 8.51
N ALA A 28 16.89 18.34 7.84
CA ALA A 28 17.41 18.76 6.54
C ALA A 28 18.87 19.22 6.65
N GLU A 29 19.20 19.99 7.68
CA GLU A 29 20.55 20.50 7.93
C GLU A 29 21.50 19.38 8.41
N GLU A 30 21.09 18.60 9.41
CA GLU A 30 21.90 17.56 10.06
C GLU A 30 22.30 16.42 9.11
N TYR A 31 21.36 15.97 8.27
CA TYR A 31 21.60 14.84 7.36
C TYR A 31 21.80 15.26 5.91
N ASN A 32 21.77 16.57 5.63
CA ASN A 32 21.79 17.16 4.29
C ASN A 32 20.75 16.50 3.37
N ILE A 33 19.50 16.46 3.84
CA ILE A 33 18.33 15.90 3.15
C ILE A 33 17.42 17.05 2.71
N SER A 34 16.91 17.01 1.48
CA SER A 34 15.98 18.05 1.04
C SER A 34 14.65 18.00 1.81
N ARG A 35 14.14 19.17 2.20
CA ARG A 35 12.85 19.30 2.90
C ARG A 35 11.68 18.59 2.17
N PRO A 36 11.57 18.62 0.83
CA PRO A 36 10.54 17.85 0.12
C PRO A 36 10.64 16.34 0.34
N THR A 37 11.86 15.80 0.44
CA THR A 37 12.08 14.36 0.71
C THR A 37 11.55 14.00 2.10
N ILE A 38 11.87 14.82 3.11
CA ILE A 38 11.41 14.61 4.48
C ILE A 38 9.88 14.76 4.55
N SER A 39 9.31 15.76 3.89
CA SER A 39 7.86 15.95 3.84
C SER A 39 7.15 14.74 3.23
N ARG A 40 7.72 14.16 2.16
CA ARG A 40 7.20 12.92 1.58
C ARG A 40 7.24 11.77 2.58
N TRP A 41 8.34 11.61 3.32
CA TRP A 41 8.44 10.56 4.34
C TRP A 41 7.38 10.72 5.43
N VAL A 42 7.18 11.93 5.94
CA VAL A 42 6.15 12.23 6.95
C VAL A 42 4.76 11.93 6.41
N SER A 43 4.45 12.30 5.17
CA SER A 43 3.16 11.98 4.53
C SER A 43 2.96 10.47 4.38
N GLU A 44 3.99 9.73 3.97
CA GLU A 44 3.92 8.27 3.83
C GLU A 44 3.74 7.58 5.19
N TYR A 45 4.44 8.05 6.23
CA TYR A 45 4.27 7.57 7.59
C TYR A 45 2.89 7.89 8.16
N ARG A 46 2.32 9.08 7.92
CA ARG A 46 0.94 9.39 8.33
C ARG A 46 -0.09 8.42 7.74
N ARG A 47 0.21 7.87 6.55
CA ARG A 47 -0.72 7.02 5.81
C ARG A 47 -0.60 5.55 6.19
N TYR A 48 0.62 5.07 6.41
CA TYR A 48 0.92 3.65 6.59
C TYR A 48 1.57 3.31 7.93
N GLU A 49 1.90 4.31 8.75
CA GLU A 49 2.54 4.19 10.06
C GLU A 49 3.78 3.27 10.00
N LYS A 50 3.81 2.24 10.86
CA LYS A 50 4.86 1.23 10.93
C LYS A 50 5.00 0.40 9.67
N ASN A 51 4.06 0.44 8.73
CA ASN A 51 4.13 -0.24 7.44
C ASN A 51 4.75 0.64 6.34
N ALA A 52 4.98 1.93 6.58
CA ALA A 52 5.58 2.83 5.61
C ALA A 52 6.94 2.32 5.08
N PHE A 53 7.31 2.74 3.87
CA PHE A 53 8.59 2.44 3.22
C PHE A 53 8.88 0.95 2.97
N ALA A 54 7.92 0.04 3.15
CA ALA A 54 8.10 -1.40 2.93
C ALA A 54 8.19 -1.78 1.45
N GLY A 55 7.66 -0.94 0.55
CA GLY A 55 7.42 -1.31 -0.85
C GLY A 55 8.62 -1.28 -1.82
N GLN A 56 9.87 -1.09 -1.36
CA GLN A 56 11.05 -0.93 -2.26
C GLN A 56 10.79 0.02 -3.45
N GLY A 57 10.05 1.12 -3.21
CA GLY A 57 9.67 2.09 -4.26
C GLY A 57 8.26 1.91 -4.86
N LYS A 58 7.55 0.82 -4.57
CA LYS A 58 6.11 0.69 -4.86
C LYS A 58 5.28 1.37 -3.77
N ARG A 59 4.20 2.05 -4.15
CA ARG A 59 3.24 2.60 -3.19
C ARG A 59 2.53 1.45 -2.47
N LEU A 60 2.27 1.60 -1.18
CA LEU A 60 1.42 0.67 -0.44
C LEU A 60 -0.05 0.87 -0.83
N PRO A 61 -0.86 -0.19 -0.91
CA PRO A 61 -2.29 -0.07 -1.18
C PRO A 61 -2.96 0.84 -0.16
N ASP A 62 -3.85 1.72 -0.61
CA ASP A 62 -4.66 2.57 0.27
C ASP A 62 -6.12 2.11 0.36
N LYS A 63 -6.93 2.78 1.19
CA LYS A 63 -8.34 2.41 1.38
C LYS A 63 -9.15 2.41 0.08
N ALA A 64 -8.82 3.28 -0.88
CA ALA A 64 -9.51 3.31 -2.17
C ALA A 64 -9.12 2.07 -3.01
N ASP A 65 -7.84 1.68 -2.98
CA ASP A 65 -7.39 0.43 -3.59
C ASP A 65 -8.15 -0.78 -3.01
N PHE A 66 -8.30 -0.85 -1.68
CA PHE A 66 -9.08 -1.94 -1.04
C PHE A 66 -10.52 -1.98 -1.51
N TYR A 67 -11.20 -0.84 -1.56
CA TYR A 67 -12.60 -0.77 -2.00
C TYR A 67 -12.77 -1.23 -3.46
N ILE A 68 -11.84 -0.85 -4.35
CA ILE A 68 -11.84 -1.31 -5.74
C ILE A 68 -11.61 -2.82 -5.80
N PHE A 69 -10.64 -3.33 -5.04
CA PHE A 69 -10.35 -4.76 -4.97
C PHE A 69 -11.52 -5.58 -4.42
N GLU A 70 -12.26 -5.08 -3.42
CA GLU A 70 -13.45 -5.76 -2.90
C GLU A 70 -14.57 -5.85 -3.93
N GLN A 71 -14.84 -4.77 -4.67
CA GLN A 71 -15.84 -4.78 -5.73
C GLN A 71 -15.48 -5.76 -6.85
N GLU A 72 -14.21 -5.77 -7.26
CA GLU A 72 -13.75 -6.69 -8.28
C GLU A 72 -13.80 -8.15 -7.81
N ASN A 73 -13.42 -8.43 -6.56
CA ASN A 73 -13.57 -9.77 -5.98
C ASN A 73 -15.03 -10.24 -5.94
N LYS A 74 -15.95 -9.34 -5.59
CA LYS A 74 -17.39 -9.64 -5.61
C LYS A 74 -17.85 -10.00 -7.03
N ARG A 75 -17.52 -9.17 -8.02
CA ARG A 75 -17.86 -9.40 -9.43
C ARG A 75 -17.31 -10.74 -9.93
N LEU A 76 -16.03 -11.01 -9.67
CA LEU A 76 -15.38 -12.26 -10.07
C LEU A 76 -15.99 -13.48 -9.39
N THR A 77 -16.40 -13.35 -8.13
CA THR A 77 -17.06 -14.44 -7.39
C THR A 77 -18.42 -14.76 -8.02
N GLU A 78 -19.21 -13.74 -8.35
CA GLU A 78 -20.51 -13.90 -9.03
C GLU A 78 -20.34 -14.56 -10.41
N GLU A 79 -19.36 -14.12 -11.20
CA GLU A 79 -19.04 -14.74 -12.49
C GLU A 79 -18.64 -16.21 -12.34
N ASN A 80 -17.81 -16.52 -11.35
CA ASN A 80 -17.36 -17.88 -11.08
C ASN A 80 -18.54 -18.80 -10.68
N ASP A 81 -19.46 -18.29 -9.88
CA ASP A 81 -20.66 -19.03 -9.48
C ASP A 81 -21.61 -19.30 -10.64
N ILE A 82 -21.78 -18.33 -11.55
CA ILE A 82 -22.54 -18.52 -12.79
C ILE A 82 -21.88 -19.60 -13.65
N LEU A 83 -20.56 -19.53 -13.84
CA LEU A 83 -19.82 -20.51 -14.63
C LEU A 83 -19.89 -21.91 -14.03
N LYS A 84 -19.80 -22.06 -12.70
CA LYS A 84 -19.97 -23.34 -12.02
C LYS A 84 -21.37 -23.91 -12.23
N LYS A 85 -22.42 -23.09 -12.09
CA LYS A 85 -23.81 -23.51 -12.34
C LYS A 85 -24.03 -23.92 -13.80
N PHE A 86 -23.43 -23.21 -14.74
CA PHE A 86 -23.48 -23.57 -16.15
C PHE A 86 -22.77 -24.90 -16.42
N TYR A 87 -21.58 -25.09 -15.86
CA TYR A 87 -20.82 -26.32 -15.99
C TYR A 87 -21.58 -27.54 -15.42
N THR A 88 -22.18 -27.41 -14.25
CA THR A 88 -22.99 -28.50 -13.66
C THR A 88 -24.21 -28.81 -14.51
N PHE A 89 -24.89 -27.79 -15.03
CA PHE A 89 -26.03 -27.96 -15.94
C PHE A 89 -25.64 -28.71 -17.22
N VAL A 90 -24.55 -28.32 -17.87
CA VAL A 90 -24.06 -28.98 -19.09
C VAL A 90 -23.67 -30.43 -18.81
N LYS A 91 -22.94 -30.68 -17.70
CA LYS A 91 -22.53 -32.02 -17.30
C LYS A 91 -23.73 -32.95 -17.07
N GLN A 92 -24.75 -32.47 -16.37
CA GLN A 92 -25.99 -33.25 -16.16
C GLN A 92 -26.68 -33.59 -17.48
N LYS A 93 -26.80 -32.61 -18.39
CA LYS A 93 -27.41 -32.82 -19.70
C LYS A 93 -26.64 -33.82 -20.58
N SER A 94 -25.32 -33.82 -20.52
CA SER A 94 -24.47 -34.79 -21.24
C SER A 94 -24.49 -36.20 -20.67
N SER A 95 -24.91 -36.39 -19.41
CA SER A 95 -25.02 -37.71 -18.76
C SER A 95 -26.41 -38.33 -18.86
N SER A 96 -27.39 -37.62 -19.43
CA SER A 96 -28.76 -38.11 -19.67
C SER A 96 -29.01 -38.63 -21.10
N PHE A 97 -27.96 -38.75 -21.92
CA PHE A 97 -27.99 -39.37 -23.24
C PHE A 97 -27.13 -40.64 -23.27
#